data_AF-A0A6G3WTT2-F1
#
_entry.id   AF-A0A6G3WTT2-F1
#
_cell.length_a   1.000
_cell.length_b   1.000
_cell.length_c   1.000
_cell.angle_alpha   90.00
_cell.angle_beta   90.00
_cell.angle_gamma   90.00
#
_symmetry.space_group_name_H-M   'P 1'
#
loop_
_entity.id
_entity.type
_entity.pdbx_description
1 polymer ?
#
loop_
_entity_poly.entity_id
_entity_poly.type
_entity_poly.pdbx_seq_one_letter_code
_entity_poly.pdbx_strand_id
1 'polypeptide(L)'
;DDLHPVQQAFLDLDGYQCGYCTPGQICSAIAVIEEHAAGWPSAVSDDVGPEAGPPPLTPDEIRERMSGNLCRCGAYVSIVRAVARAAEAHAADPAADTKETVA
;
A
#
# COMPACT_ATOMS: atom_id res chain seq x y z
N ASP A 1 -18.81 11.26 -3.65
CA ASP A 1 -17.55 11.98 -3.88
C ASP A 1 -16.60 11.84 -2.69
N ASP A 2 -16.54 10.65 -2.07
CA ASP A 2 -15.59 10.35 -1.00
C ASP A 2 -14.46 9.51 -1.59
N LEU A 3 -13.21 9.81 -1.24
CA LEU A 3 -12.04 9.12 -1.75
C LEU A 3 -11.68 7.93 -0.86
N HIS A 4 -11.16 6.88 -1.48
CA HIS A 4 -10.55 5.77 -0.78
C HIS A 4 -9.39 6.28 0.12
N PRO A 5 -9.16 5.71 1.32
CA PRO A 5 -8.05 6.12 2.19
C PRO A 5 -6.67 6.14 1.50
N VAL A 6 -6.41 5.16 0.63
CA VAL A 6 -5.20 5.14 -0.23
C VAL A 6 -5.17 6.32 -1.20
N GLN A 7 -6.28 6.64 -1.88
CA GLN A 7 -6.37 7.79 -2.78
C GLN A 7 -6.10 9.10 -2.02
N GLN A 8 -6.73 9.27 -0.85
CA GLN A 8 -6.53 10.44 0.00
C GLN A 8 -5.07 10.56 0.45
N ALA A 9 -4.43 9.46 0.86
CA ALA A 9 -3.02 9.48 1.25
C ALA A 9 -2.09 9.85 0.09
N PHE A 10 -2.39 9.40 -1.14
CA PHE A 10 -1.63 9.80 -2.33
C PHE A 10 -1.79 11.29 -2.64
N LEU A 11 -2.97 11.87 -2.42
CA LEU A 11 -3.19 13.33 -2.52
C LEU A 11 -2.40 14.09 -1.47
N ASP A 12 -2.54 13.70 -0.20
CA ASP A 12 -1.97 14.43 0.94
C ASP A 12 -0.43 14.42 0.93
N LEU A 13 0.17 13.36 0.39
CA LEU A 13 1.62 13.13 0.45
C LEU A 13 2.33 13.28 -0.89
N ASP A 14 1.65 13.81 -1.92
CA ASP A 14 2.20 14.00 -3.27
C ASP A 14 2.73 12.67 -3.84
N GLY A 15 1.93 11.60 -3.70
CA GLY A 15 2.22 10.23 -4.14
C GLY A 15 2.15 10.04 -5.66
N TYR A 16 2.09 11.11 -6.43
CA TYR A 16 2.01 11.09 -7.90
C TYR A 16 2.51 12.41 -8.50
N GLN A 17 2.72 12.42 -9.81
CA GLN A 17 2.97 13.65 -10.57
C GLN A 17 2.17 13.63 -11.88
N CYS A 18 2.67 12.94 -12.91
CA CYS A 18 1.98 12.87 -14.22
C CYS A 18 0.66 12.09 -14.18
N GLY A 19 0.37 11.38 -13.08
CA GLY A 19 -0.84 10.58 -12.92
C GLY A 19 -0.84 9.23 -13.65
N TYR A 20 0.06 9.00 -14.61
CA TYR A 20 -0.03 7.86 -15.52
C TYR A 20 0.05 6.49 -14.82
N CYS A 21 0.98 6.34 -13.87
CA CYS A 21 1.10 5.11 -13.10
C CYS A 21 0.13 5.04 -11.90
N THR A 22 -0.49 6.16 -11.52
CA THR A 22 -1.19 6.31 -10.24
C THR A 22 -2.33 5.31 -10.06
N PRO A 23 -3.16 4.98 -11.08
CA PRO A 23 -4.19 3.95 -10.93
C PRO A 23 -3.60 2.57 -10.53
N GLY A 24 -2.51 2.15 -11.18
CA GLY A 24 -1.83 0.89 -10.85
C GLY A 24 -1.19 0.89 -9.47
N GLN A 25 -0.60 2.03 -9.08
CA GLN A 25 -0.05 2.23 -7.74
C GLN A 25 -1.12 2.12 -6.66
N ILE A 26 -2.31 2.73 -6.87
CA ILE A 26 -3.41 2.67 -5.90
C ILE A 26 -3.94 1.25 -5.75
N CYS A 27 -4.26 0.56 -6.86
CA CYS A 27 -4.76 -0.82 -6.79
C CYS A 27 -3.76 -1.75 -6.11
N SER A 28 -2.48 -1.61 -6.42
CA SER A 28 -1.44 -2.44 -5.80
C SER A 28 -1.23 -2.09 -4.34
N ALA A 29 -1.30 -0.81 -3.96
CA ALA A 29 -1.18 -0.39 -2.56
C ALA A 29 -2.28 -0.99 -1.68
N ILE A 30 -3.53 -1.05 -2.17
CA ILE A 30 -4.65 -1.70 -1.47
C ILE A 30 -4.32 -3.19 -1.25
N ALA A 31 -3.98 -3.91 -2.33
CA ALA A 31 -3.64 -5.33 -2.24
C ALA A 31 -2.46 -5.59 -1.29
N VAL A 32 -1.41 -4.77 -1.35
CA VAL A 32 -0.24 -4.88 -0.48
C VAL A 32 -0.58 -4.72 1.01
N ILE A 33 -1.51 -3.81 1.33
CA ILE A 33 -1.98 -3.61 2.71
C ILE A 33 -2.77 -4.84 3.18
N GLU A 34 -3.66 -5.37 2.34
CA GLU A 34 -4.45 -6.56 2.64
C GLU A 34 -3.57 -7.83 2.78
N GLU A 35 -2.62 -8.03 1.88
CA GLU A 35 -1.66 -9.14 1.91
C GLU A 35 -0.81 -9.10 3.19
N HIS A 36 -0.34 -7.92 3.58
CA HIS A 36 0.38 -7.73 4.84
C HIS A 36 -0.52 -8.05 6.05
N ALA A 37 -1.77 -7.56 6.06
CA ALA A 37 -2.74 -7.86 7.12
C ALA A 37 -3.06 -9.37 7.20
N ALA A 38 -3.03 -10.08 6.07
CA ALA A 38 -3.17 -11.53 5.99
C ALA A 38 -1.90 -12.30 6.40
N GLY A 39 -0.80 -11.61 6.71
CA GLY A 39 0.47 -12.21 7.12
C GLY A 39 1.30 -12.80 5.98
N TRP A 40 1.06 -12.41 4.73
CA TRP A 40 1.82 -12.93 3.60
C TRP A 40 3.24 -12.35 3.61
N PRO A 41 4.30 -13.18 3.51
CA PRO A 41 5.67 -12.70 3.46
C PRO A 41 6.00 -12.08 2.10
N SER A 42 7.11 -11.34 2.04
CA SER A 42 7.73 -10.86 0.81
C SER A 42 9.16 -11.37 0.67
N ALA A 43 9.86 -10.96 -0.39
CA ALA A 43 11.27 -11.33 -0.58
C ALA A 43 12.22 -10.72 0.47
N VAL A 44 11.76 -9.72 1.24
CA VAL A 44 12.55 -9.06 2.28
C VAL A 44 12.10 -9.40 3.71
N SER A 45 11.19 -10.37 3.87
CA SER A 45 10.78 -10.84 5.20
C SER A 45 11.84 -11.72 5.84
N ASP A 46 12.17 -11.47 7.11
CA ASP A 46 13.22 -12.19 7.84
C ASP A 46 12.87 -13.66 8.16
N ASP A 47 11.59 -13.94 8.43
CA ASP A 47 11.08 -15.27 8.74
C ASP A 47 9.85 -15.60 7.88
N VAL A 48 9.91 -16.75 7.21
CA VAL A 48 8.85 -17.30 6.34
C VAL A 48 8.38 -18.67 6.82
N GLY A 49 8.74 -19.04 8.05
CA GLY A 49 8.32 -20.28 8.69
C GLY A 49 6.82 -20.32 8.98
N PRO A 50 6.23 -21.51 9.17
CA PRO A 50 4.80 -21.69 9.39
C PRO A 50 4.27 -21.07 10.71
N GLU A 51 5.17 -20.77 11.65
CA GLU A 51 4.85 -20.15 12.94
C GLU A 51 5.14 -18.63 12.94
N ALA A 52 5.63 -18.08 11.82
CA ALA A 52 5.93 -16.66 11.72
C ALA A 52 4.63 -15.84 11.74
N GLY A 53 4.60 -14.80 12.57
CA GLY A 53 3.55 -13.79 12.54
C GLY A 53 3.69 -12.84 11.34
N PRO A 54 2.73 -11.93 11.12
CA PRO A 54 2.83 -10.94 10.05
C PRO A 54 4.12 -10.11 10.20
N PRO A 55 4.98 -10.03 9.16
CA PRO A 55 6.21 -9.24 9.23
C PRO A 55 5.84 -7.75 9.33
N PRO A 56 6.55 -6.93 10.11
CA PRO A 56 6.23 -5.50 10.21
C PRO A 56 6.26 -4.83 8.84
N LEU A 57 5.27 -3.98 8.52
CA LEU A 57 5.21 -3.25 7.25
C LEU A 57 6.21 -2.07 7.23
N THR A 58 7.49 -2.40 7.18
CA THR A 58 8.58 -1.43 7.10
C THR A 58 8.63 -0.74 5.73
N PRO A 59 9.36 0.39 5.59
CA PRO A 59 9.57 1.01 4.28
C PRO A 59 10.18 0.07 3.23
N ASP A 60 11.01 -0.89 3.64
CA ASP A 60 11.63 -1.83 2.71
C ASP A 60 10.65 -2.93 2.28
N GLU A 61 9.79 -3.40 3.18
CA GLU A 61 8.64 -4.25 2.84
C GLU A 61 7.71 -3.57 1.83
N ILE A 62 7.36 -2.29 2.06
CA ILE A 62 6.52 -1.54 1.14
C ILE A 62 7.21 -1.40 -0.23
N ARG A 63 8.51 -1.09 -0.27
CA ARG A 63 9.25 -0.96 -1.53
C ARG A 63 9.28 -2.26 -2.32
N GLU A 64 9.56 -3.37 -1.65
CA GLU A 64 9.60 -4.69 -2.28
C GLU A 64 8.23 -5.04 -2.86
N ARG A 65 7.18 -4.93 -2.06
CA ARG A 65 5.81 -5.26 -2.46
C ARG A 65 5.27 -4.35 -3.57
N MET A 66 5.68 -3.08 -3.59
CA MET A 66 5.29 -2.12 -4.63
C MET A 66 6.20 -2.15 -5.87
N SER A 67 7.28 -2.95 -5.88
CA SER A 67 8.32 -2.93 -6.93
C SER A 67 7.80 -3.29 -8.33
N GLY A 68 6.68 -4.01 -8.43
CA GLY A 68 5.98 -4.30 -9.68
C GLY A 68 5.34 -3.08 -10.36
N ASN A 69 5.28 -1.93 -9.69
CA ASN A 69 4.66 -0.71 -10.20
C ASN A 69 5.69 0.38 -10.49
N LEU A 70 6.00 0.58 -11.78
CA LEU A 70 6.98 1.58 -12.20
C LEU A 70 6.41 3.00 -12.22
N CYS A 71 7.13 3.94 -11.61
CA CYS A 71 6.85 5.37 -11.64
C CYS A 71 7.99 6.13 -12.34
N ARG A 72 7.75 6.60 -13.57
CA ARG A 72 8.78 7.33 -14.32
C ARG A 72 9.06 8.73 -13.78
N CYS A 73 8.10 9.32 -13.07
CA CYS A 73 8.26 10.60 -12.39
C CYS A 73 9.19 10.52 -11.16
N GLY A 74 9.42 9.32 -10.62
CA GLY A 74 10.27 9.13 -9.44
C GLY A 74 9.58 9.47 -8.11
N ALA A 75 8.25 9.40 -8.04
CA ALA A 75 7.48 9.71 -6.82
C ALA A 75 7.58 8.63 -5.71
N TYR A 76 8.49 7.65 -5.83
CA TYR A 76 8.54 6.47 -4.96
C TYR A 76 8.63 6.78 -3.46
N VAL A 77 9.39 7.80 -3.07
CA VAL A 77 9.52 8.18 -1.65
C VAL A 77 8.16 8.61 -1.08
N SER A 78 7.39 9.38 -1.84
CA SER A 78 6.04 9.82 -1.47
C SER A 78 5.03 8.66 -1.52
N ILE A 79 5.13 7.80 -2.53
CA ILE A 79 4.29 6.58 -2.64
C ILE A 79 4.46 5.70 -1.39
N VAL A 80 5.70 5.41 -0.98
CA VAL A 80 5.96 4.59 0.21
C VAL A 80 5.35 5.21 1.46
N ARG A 81 5.44 6.54 1.62
CA ARG A 81 4.82 7.27 2.74
C ARG A 81 3.29 7.18 2.69
N ALA A 82 2.70 7.29 1.50
CA ALA A 82 1.26 7.20 1.31
C ALA A 82 0.72 5.81 1.65
N VAL A 83 1.41 4.75 1.20
CA VAL A 83 1.05 3.36 1.56
C VAL A 83 1.14 3.14 3.07
N ALA A 84 2.22 3.60 3.72
CA ALA A 84 2.36 3.48 5.17
C ALA A 84 1.22 4.20 5.92
N ARG A 85 0.88 5.43 5.52
CA ARG A 85 -0.24 6.18 6.11
C ARG A 85 -1.58 5.48 5.90
N ALA A 86 -1.81 4.93 4.72
CA ALA A 86 -3.05 4.20 4.45
C ALA A 86 -3.13 2.88 5.23
N ALA A 87 -2.00 2.19 5.42
CA ALA A 87 -1.94 0.98 6.24
C ALA A 87 -2.30 1.26 7.72
N GLU A 88 -1.81 2.38 8.27
CA GLU A 88 -2.21 2.83 9.62
C GLU A 88 -3.72 3.08 9.72
N ALA A 89 -4.32 3.67 8.67
CA ALA A 89 -5.77 3.90 8.62
C ALA A 89 -6.56 2.58 8.47
N HIS A 90 -6.10 1.65 7.64
CA HIS A 90 -6.71 0.33 7.47
C HIS A 90 -6.67 -0.48 8.77
N ALA A 91 -5.57 -0.43 9.52
CA ALA A 91 -5.49 -1.10 10.83
C ALA A 91 -6.47 -0.50 11.86
N ALA A 92 -6.84 0.78 11.73
CA ALA A 92 -7.82 1.43 12.60
C ALA A 92 -9.28 1.11 12.21
N ASP A 93 -9.56 0.95 10.91
CA ASP A 93 -10.89 0.59 10.38
C ASP A 93 -10.78 -0.28 9.11
N PRO A 94 -10.67 -1.61 9.24
CA PRO A 94 -10.55 -2.53 8.10
C PRO A 94 -11.78 -2.56 7.21
N ALA A 95 -12.94 -2.09 7.69
CA ALA A 95 -14.19 -2.08 6.95
C ALA A 95 -14.31 -0.88 6.00
N ALA A 96 -13.46 0.14 6.14
CA ALA A 96 -13.45 1.32 5.29
C ALA A 96 -13.15 1.01 3.82
N ASP A 97 -12.32 -0.01 3.54
CA ASP A 97 -11.94 -0.43 2.18
C ASP A 97 -13.08 -1.15 1.42
N THR A 98 -14.01 -1.80 2.13
CA THR A 98 -15.06 -2.63 1.51
C THR A 98 -16.24 -1.85 0.92
N LYS A 99 -16.35 -0.54 1.19
CA LYS A 99 -17.49 0.27 0.70
C LYS A 99 -17.44 0.59 -0.79
N GLU A 100 -16.33 0.33 -1.49
CA GLU A 100 -16.12 0.76 -2.88
C GLU A 100 -16.05 -0.39 -3.90
N THR A 101 -15.93 -1.66 -3.48
CA THR A 101 -15.75 -2.80 -4.41
C THR A 101 -17.04 -3.24 -5.13
N VAL A 102 -18.20 -2.69 -4.78
CA VAL A 102 -19.50 -3.05 -5.39
C VAL A 102 -20.36 -1.80 -5.62
N ALA A 103 -19.97 -0.96 -6.58
CA ALA A 103 -20.85 0.03 -7.19
C ALA A 103 -20.57 0.12 -8.70
#